data_AF-A0A5D3DR69-F1
#
_entry.id   AF-A0A5D3DR69-F1
#
_cell.length_a   1.000
_cell.length_b   1.000
_cell.length_c   1.000
_cell.angle_alpha   90.00
_cell.angle_beta   90.00
_cell.angle_gamma   90.00
#
_symmetry.space_group_name_H-M   'P 1'
#
loop_
_entity.id
_entity.type
_entity.pdbx_description
1 polymer ?
#
loop_
_entity_poly.entity_id
_entity_poly.type
_entity_poly.pdbx_seq_one_letter_code
_entity_poly.pdbx_strand_id
1 'polypeptide(L)'
;MKIIREGPSTSRPPILDDKNYSYWKPHMIFFIKTLDGKAWRALIGGYEPPMITVNGVSVPKPEIDWTDAEEQASVGNARAINAIFNGVDLNVFKLINSCTTAKEA
;
A
#
# COMPACT_ATOMS: atom_id res chain seq x y z
N MET A 1 30.69 0.19 -9.72
CA MET A 1 30.28 0.76 -8.42
C MET A 1 29.74 -0.39 -7.58
N LYS A 2 30.40 -0.74 -6.46
CA LYS A 2 29.90 -1.79 -5.56
C LYS A 2 28.74 -1.19 -4.76
N ILE A 3 27.52 -1.65 -5.01
CA ILE A 3 26.39 -1.33 -4.14
C ILE A 3 26.68 -2.03 -2.82
N ILE A 4 26.93 -1.25 -1.77
CA ILE A 4 27.00 -1.76 -0.41
C ILE A 4 25.61 -2.31 -0.12
N ARG A 5 25.49 -3.63 0.03
CA ARG A 5 24.23 -4.29 0.36
C ARG A 5 23.94 -3.97 1.83
N GLU A 6 23.18 -2.90 2.07
CA GLU A 6 22.67 -2.57 3.41
C GLU A 6 22.02 -3.84 3.99
N GLY A 7 22.26 -4.11 5.28
CA GLY A 7 21.54 -5.16 6.00
C GLY A 7 20.02 -4.91 5.96
N PRO A 8 19.18 -5.93 6.22
CA PRO A 8 17.73 -5.76 6.16
C PRO A 8 17.28 -4.71 7.18
N SER A 9 16.90 -3.55 6.67
CA SER A 9 16.39 -2.43 7.47
C SER A 9 14.96 -2.72 7.89
N THR A 10 14.63 -2.45 9.15
CA THR A 10 13.25 -2.44 9.64
C THR A 10 12.53 -1.13 9.34
N SER A 11 13.26 -0.09 8.93
CA SER A 11 12.73 1.25 8.69
C SER A 11 12.57 1.61 7.21
N ARG A 12 13.15 0.82 6.30
CA ARG A 12 13.06 1.02 4.85
C ARG A 12 12.53 -0.21 4.16
N PRO A 13 11.59 -0.07 3.21
CA PRO A 13 11.14 -1.20 2.42
C PRO A 13 12.28 -1.76 1.54
N PRO A 14 12.30 -3.08 1.26
CA PRO A 14 13.18 -3.63 0.24
C PRO A 14 12.77 -3.08 -1.13
N ILE A 15 13.73 -2.84 -2.02
CA ILE A 15 13.45 -2.41 -3.40
C ILE A 15 13.27 -3.62 -4.31
N LEU A 16 12.13 -3.70 -5.00
CA LEU A 16 11.85 -4.68 -6.05
C LEU A 16 12.51 -4.24 -7.35
N ASP A 17 13.30 -5.13 -7.92
CA ASP A 17 13.85 -5.03 -9.28
C ASP A 17 13.37 -6.20 -10.16
N ASP A 18 13.91 -6.30 -11.37
CA ASP A 18 13.57 -7.32 -12.36
C ASP A 18 13.94 -8.77 -11.97
N LYS A 19 14.73 -8.97 -10.90
CA LYS A 19 15.37 -10.26 -10.59
C LYS A 19 15.14 -10.73 -9.15
N ASN A 20 14.73 -9.85 -8.25
CA ASN A 20 14.79 -10.12 -6.81
C ASN A 20 13.45 -10.41 -6.13
N TYR A 21 12.37 -10.67 -6.90
CA TYR A 21 11.02 -10.86 -6.35
C TYR A 21 10.92 -11.89 -5.20
N SER A 22 11.65 -13.01 -5.30
CA SER A 22 11.66 -14.05 -4.24
C SER A 22 12.27 -13.57 -2.92
N TYR A 23 13.21 -12.62 -2.98
CA TYR A 23 13.76 -11.92 -1.82
C TYR A 23 12.82 -10.80 -1.35
N TRP A 24 12.36 -9.98 -2.29
CA TRP A 24 11.52 -8.81 -2.00
C TRP A 24 10.21 -9.16 -1.33
N LYS A 25 9.45 -10.12 -1.87
CA LYS A 25 8.08 -10.44 -1.43
C LYS A 25 7.97 -10.75 0.07
N PRO A 26 8.70 -11.72 0.64
CA PRO A 26 8.58 -12.02 2.07
C PRO A 26 9.02 -10.84 2.95
N HIS A 27 10.01 -10.06 2.53
CA HIS A 27 10.49 -8.90 3.28
C HIS A 27 9.49 -7.74 3.23
N MET A 28 8.86 -7.47 2.08
CA MET A 28 7.80 -6.47 1.96
C MET A 28 6.56 -6.87 2.78
N ILE A 29 6.17 -8.16 2.75
CA ILE A 29 5.09 -8.69 3.59
C ILE A 29 5.39 -8.43 5.08
N PHE A 30 6.61 -8.75 5.53
CA PHE A 30 7.00 -8.54 6.92
C PHE A 30 7.05 -7.05 7.27
N PHE A 31 7.63 -6.23 6.39
CA PHE A 31 7.71 -4.78 6.53
C PHE A 31 6.34 -4.15 6.74
N ILE A 32 5.35 -4.46 5.88
CA ILE A 32 3.98 -3.92 5.99
C ILE A 32 3.29 -4.41 7.28
N LYS A 33 3.47 -5.69 7.65
CA LYS A 33 2.94 -6.23 8.92
C LYS A 33 3.49 -5.50 10.14
N THR A 34 4.77 -5.15 10.15
CA THR A 34 5.41 -4.40 11.24
C THR A 34 5.14 -2.91 11.18
N LEU A 35 4.89 -2.35 10.00
CA LEU A 35 4.59 -0.95 9.78
C LEU A 35 3.26 -0.56 10.42
N ASP A 36 2.19 -1.27 10.07
CA ASP A 36 0.86 -0.96 10.55
C ASP A 36 -0.13 -2.12 10.30
N GLY A 37 -0.88 -2.51 11.33
CA GLY A 37 -1.84 -3.60 11.21
C GLY A 37 -3.03 -3.31 10.28
N LYS A 38 -3.40 -2.04 10.07
CA LYS A 38 -4.46 -1.63 9.13
C LYS A 38 -3.92 -1.65 7.70
N ALA A 39 -2.67 -1.26 7.49
CA ALA A 39 -1.98 -1.41 6.22
C ALA A 39 -1.93 -2.87 5.75
N TRP A 40 -1.57 -3.80 6.65
CA TRP A 40 -1.63 -5.22 6.32
C TRP A 40 -3.04 -5.70 5.96
N ARG A 41 -4.07 -5.25 6.69
CA ARG A 41 -5.47 -5.59 6.40
C ARG A 41 -5.95 -5.00 5.06
N ALA A 42 -5.58 -3.76 4.74
CA ALA A 42 -5.90 -3.13 3.46
C ALA A 42 -5.22 -3.86 2.28
N LEU A 43 -3.97 -4.30 2.45
CA LEU A 43 -3.24 -5.08 1.43
C LEU A 43 -3.94 -6.41 1.11
N ILE A 44 -4.37 -7.16 2.13
CA ILE A 44 -5.00 -8.49 1.92
C ILE A 44 -6.50 -8.39 1.59
N GLY A 45 -7.22 -7.53 2.31
CA GLY A 45 -8.66 -7.36 2.20
C GLY A 45 -9.03 -6.55 0.97
N GLY A 46 -8.21 -5.56 0.62
CA GLY A 46 -8.58 -4.48 -0.27
C GLY A 46 -9.09 -3.28 0.52
N TYR A 47 -9.19 -2.15 -0.16
CA TYR A 47 -9.83 -0.94 0.34
C TYR A 47 -10.95 -0.56 -0.62
N GLU A 48 -12.12 -0.30 -0.06
CA GLU A 48 -13.27 0.21 -0.79
C GLU A 48 -13.55 1.62 -0.27
N PRO A 49 -13.56 2.64 -1.15
CA PRO A 49 -13.93 3.99 -0.75
C PRO A 49 -15.35 4.03 -0.17
N PRO A 50 -15.58 4.78 0.92
CA PRO A 50 -16.91 4.97 1.48
C PRO A 50 -17.88 5.58 0.45
N MET A 51 -19.06 4.98 0.30
CA MET A 51 -20.10 5.42 -0.62
C MET A 51 -21.40 5.74 0.12
N ILE A 52 -22.15 6.72 -0.39
CA ILE A 52 -23.52 7.04 0.07
C ILE A 52 -24.48 6.99 -1.10
N THR A 53 -25.75 6.71 -0.81
CA THR A 53 -26.82 6.78 -1.81
C THR A 53 -27.51 8.13 -1.73
N VAL A 54 -27.48 8.89 -2.83
CA VAL A 54 -28.18 10.17 -2.98
C VAL A 54 -29.15 10.02 -4.15
N ASN A 55 -30.45 10.17 -3.89
CA ASN A 55 -31.51 10.02 -4.90
C ASN A 55 -31.44 8.70 -5.70
N GLY A 56 -31.07 7.60 -5.04
CA GLY A 56 -30.94 6.28 -5.67
C GLY A 56 -29.64 6.05 -6.45
N VAL A 57 -28.73 7.02 -6.49
CA VAL A 57 -27.40 6.90 -7.12
C VAL A 57 -26.33 6.76 -6.04
N SER A 58 -25.43 5.79 -6.20
CA SER A 58 -24.26 5.63 -5.33
C SER A 58 -23.17 6.63 -5.72
N VAL A 59 -22.74 7.47 -4.79
CA VAL A 59 -21.69 8.47 -4.98
C VAL A 59 -20.68 8.41 -3.83
N PRO A 60 -19.42 8.83 -4.04
CA PRO A 60 -18.43 8.89 -2.97
C PRO A 60 -18.92 9.73 -1.80
N LYS A 61 -18.78 9.20 -0.59
CA LYS A 61 -19.09 9.91 0.63
C LYS A 61 -18.03 10.99 0.87
N PRO A 62 -18.42 12.25 1.17
CA PRO A 62 -17.46 13.29 1.52
C PRO A 62 -16.58 12.89 2.72
N GLU A 63 -15.28 13.17 2.65
CA GLU A 63 -14.32 12.77 3.70
C GLU A 63 -14.68 13.33 5.08
N ILE A 64 -15.25 14.53 5.14
CA ILE A 64 -15.70 15.17 6.39
C ILE A 64 -16.79 14.38 7.12
N ASP A 65 -17.54 13.55 6.39
CA ASP A 65 -18.62 12.73 6.94
C ASP A 65 -18.16 11.30 7.26
N TRP A 66 -16.88 10.98 7.00
CA TRP A 66 -16.36 9.64 7.26
C TRP A 66 -16.40 9.32 8.74
N THR A 67 -16.76 8.08 9.04
CA THR A 67 -16.61 7.52 10.38
C THR A 67 -15.12 7.24 10.64
N ASP A 68 -14.74 7.17 11.91
CA ASP A 68 -13.38 6.76 12.30
C ASP A 68 -12.97 5.44 11.65
N ALA A 69 -13.88 4.48 11.49
CA ALA A 69 -13.57 3.20 10.84
C ALA A 69 -13.21 3.37 9.35
N GLU A 70 -13.97 4.20 8.63
CA GLU A 70 -13.75 4.52 7.21
C GLU A 70 -12.44 5.27 6.99
N GLU A 71 -12.17 6.29 7.81
CA GLU A 71 -10.92 7.04 7.80
C GLU A 71 -9.73 6.11 8.06
N GLN A 72 -9.82 5.27 9.10
CA GLN A 72 -8.74 4.38 9.46
C GLN A 72 -8.49 3.28 8.42
N ALA A 73 -9.51 2.86 7.66
CA ALA A 73 -9.34 1.99 6.51
C ALA A 73 -8.59 2.70 5.36
N SER A 74 -8.95 3.95 5.07
CA SER A 74 -8.25 4.80 4.09
C SER A 74 -6.78 5.02 4.47
N VAL A 75 -6.50 5.35 5.73
CA VAL A 75 -5.13 5.50 6.26
C VAL A 75 -4.33 4.19 6.12
N GLY A 76 -4.95 3.04 6.41
CA GLY A 76 -4.33 1.74 6.19
C GLY A 76 -3.91 1.54 4.74
N ASN A 77 -4.83 1.77 3.80
CA ASN A 77 -4.55 1.68 2.37
C ASN A 77 -3.42 2.63 1.94
N ALA A 78 -3.47 3.90 2.36
CA ALA A 78 -2.46 4.91 2.06
C ALA A 78 -1.06 4.52 2.58
N ARG A 79 -0.98 3.94 3.78
CA ARG A 79 0.29 3.45 4.34
C ARG A 79 0.83 2.25 3.55
N ALA A 80 -0.03 1.30 3.19
CA ALA A 80 0.36 0.12 2.43
C ALA A 80 0.84 0.50 1.02
N ILE A 81 0.08 1.33 0.29
CA ILE A 81 0.47 1.76 -1.06
C ILE A 81 1.75 2.58 -1.05
N ASN A 82 1.92 3.46 -0.05
CA ASN A 82 3.17 4.21 0.12
C ASN A 82 4.35 3.27 0.37
N ALA A 83 4.19 2.22 1.20
CA ALA A 83 5.24 1.22 1.42
C ALA A 83 5.61 0.48 0.12
N ILE A 84 4.62 0.09 -0.69
CA ILE A 84 4.84 -0.56 -1.98
C ILE A 84 5.56 0.40 -2.94
N PHE A 85 5.07 1.62 -3.11
CA PHE A 85 5.67 2.61 -4.02
C PHE A 85 7.13 2.96 -3.66
N ASN A 86 7.45 3.03 -2.36
CA ASN A 86 8.83 3.23 -1.91
C ASN A 86 9.67 1.95 -1.93
N GLY A 87 9.04 0.79 -2.11
CA GLY A 87 9.67 -0.52 -2.17
C GLY A 87 9.84 -1.06 -3.58
N VAL A 88 9.69 -0.24 -4.62
CA VAL A 88 9.86 -0.67 -6.02
C VAL A 88 10.85 0.23 -6.74
N ASP A 89 11.53 -0.30 -7.75
CA ASP A 89 12.35 0.53 -8.62
C ASP A 89 11.49 1.39 -9.56
N LEU A 90 12.14 2.27 -10.33
CA LEU A 90 11.44 3.20 -11.22
C LEU A 90 10.67 2.49 -12.36
N ASN A 91 11.13 1.32 -12.81
CA ASN A 91 10.49 0.59 -13.89
C ASN A 91 9.20 -0.06 -13.40
N VAL A 92 9.25 -0.70 -12.24
CA VAL A 92 8.08 -1.28 -11.59
C VAL A 92 7.11 -0.20 -11.14
N PHE A 93 7.61 0.92 -10.58
CA PHE A 93 6.76 2.06 -10.20
C PHE A 93 5.90 2.56 -11.36
N LYS A 94 6.46 2.69 -12.56
CA LYS A 94 5.70 3.11 -13.76
C LYS A 94 4.55 2.16 -14.12
N LEU A 95 4.59 0.90 -13.69
CA LEU A 95 3.52 -0.08 -13.93
C LEU A 95 2.38 0.05 -12.92
N ILE A 96 2.68 0.49 -11.69
CA ILE A 96 1.73 0.51 -10.57
C ILE A 96 1.35 1.92 -10.10
N ASN A 97 1.90 2.98 -10.70
CA ASN A 97 1.69 4.37 -10.25
C ASN A 97 0.24 4.85 -10.36
N SER A 98 -0.61 4.17 -11.14
CA SER A 98 -2.03 4.44 -11.27
C SER A 98 -2.90 3.63 -10.31
N CYS A 99 -2.33 2.66 -9.59
CA CYS A 99 -3.06 1.90 -8.58
C CYS A 99 -3.50 2.85 -7.46
N THR A 100 -4.75 2.72 -7.03
CA THR A 100 -5.32 3.50 -5.92
C THR A 100 -5.50 2.66 -4.67
N THR A 101 -5.49 1.33 -4.81
CA THR A 101 -5.51 0.39 -3.69
C THR A 101 -4.18 -0.35 -3.57
N ALA A 102 -3.77 -0.63 -2.34
CA ALA A 102 -2.57 -1.40 -2.07
C ALA A 102 -2.66 -2.86 -2.55
N LYS A 103 -3.88 -3.38 -2.76
CA LYS A 103 -4.12 -4.74 -3.23
C LYS A 103 -3.92 -4.88 -4.74
N GLU A 104 -4.16 -3.81 -5.49
CA GLU A 104 -3.92 -3.76 -6.93
C GLU A 104 -2.45 -3.50 -7.27
N ALA A 105 -1.75 -2.74 -6.41
CA ALA A 105 -0.32 -2.46 -6.51
C ALA A 105 0.54 -3.70 -6.15
#